data_AF-A0A022RU54-F1
#
_entry.id   AF-A0A022RU54-F1
#
_cell.length_a   1.000
_cell.length_b   1.000
_cell.length_c   1.000
_cell.angle_alpha   90.00
_cell.angle_beta   90.00
_cell.angle_gamma   90.00
#
_symmetry.space_group_name_H-M   'P 1'
#
loop_
_entity.id
_entity.type
_entity.pdbx_description
1 polymer ?
#
loop_
_entity_poly.entity_id
_entity_poly.type
_entity_poly.pdbx_seq_one_letter_code
_entity_poly.pdbx_strand_id
1 'polypeptide(L)'
;MGIDYYNILKVNRNASDEDLKKAYRRLAMIWHPDKNANKQEADAKFKQISEAYDVLSDPQKRQIYDLYGEEGLKSVSVMHII
;
A
#
# COMPACT_ATOMS: atom_id res chain seq x y z
N MET A 1 -0.53 -11.32 12.43
CA MET A 1 -0.23 -11.56 11.00
C MET A 1 -0.07 -10.18 10.38
N GLY A 2 1.18 -9.75 10.17
CA GLY A 2 1.46 -8.40 9.68
C GLY A 2 0.96 -8.24 8.24
N ILE A 3 0.49 -7.05 7.90
CA ILE A 3 0.09 -6.71 6.54
C ILE A 3 1.34 -6.66 5.63
N ASP A 4 1.40 -7.54 4.62
CA ASP A 4 2.45 -7.53 3.59
C ASP A 4 2.09 -6.56 2.43
N TYR A 5 2.64 -5.34 2.45
CA TYR A 5 2.39 -4.34 1.40
C TYR A 5 2.89 -4.79 0.02
N TYR A 6 3.98 -5.55 -0.02
CA TYR A 6 4.49 -6.16 -1.26
C TYR A 6 3.48 -7.13 -1.88
N ASN A 7 2.80 -7.95 -1.05
CA ASN A 7 1.75 -8.85 -1.51
C ASN A 7 0.49 -8.08 -1.96
N ILE A 8 0.14 -6.98 -1.28
CA ILE A 8 -0.99 -6.12 -1.67
C ILE A 8 -0.77 -5.54 -3.08
N LEU A 9 0.42 -4.98 -3.33
CA LEU A 9 0.77 -4.48 -4.66
C LEU A 9 1.08 -5.60 -5.67
N LYS A 10 1.12 -6.85 -5.23
CA LYS A 10 1.55 -8.01 -6.04
C LYS A 10 2.91 -7.81 -6.70
N VAL A 11 3.85 -7.28 -5.94
CA VAL A 11 5.23 -7.03 -6.35
C VAL A 11 6.20 -7.80 -5.47
N ASN A 12 7.43 -7.97 -5.95
CA ASN A 12 8.50 -8.56 -5.16
C ASN A 12 9.02 -7.54 -4.12
N ARG A 13 9.63 -8.01 -3.03
CA ARG A 13 10.33 -7.15 -2.04
C ARG A 13 11.44 -6.32 -2.69
N ASN A 14 12.07 -6.88 -3.72
CA ASN A 14 13.08 -6.21 -4.56
C ASN A 14 12.51 -5.28 -5.64
N ALA A 15 11.20 -5.00 -5.64
CA ALA A 15 10.58 -4.13 -6.65
C ALA A 15 11.12 -2.70 -6.58
N SER A 16 11.43 -2.17 -7.76
CA SER A 16 11.85 -0.79 -7.97
C SER A 16 10.66 0.17 -7.88
N ASP A 17 10.91 1.46 -7.73
CA ASP A 17 9.87 2.50 -7.68
C ASP A 17 8.97 2.49 -8.93
N GLU A 18 9.57 2.18 -10.09
CA GLU A 18 8.83 2.00 -11.34
C GLU A 18 7.84 0.83 -11.29
N ASP A 19 8.24 -0.30 -10.68
CA ASP A 19 7.38 -1.47 -10.53
C ASP A 19 6.24 -1.19 -9.56
N LEU A 20 6.52 -0.51 -8.45
CA LEU A 20 5.51 -0.06 -7.49
C LEU A 20 4.47 0.84 -8.18
N LYS A 21 4.92 1.80 -8.99
CA LYS A 21 4.05 2.73 -9.71
C LYS A 21 3.21 2.03 -10.79
N LYS A 22 3.80 1.07 -11.52
CA LYS A 22 3.08 0.25 -12.50
C LYS A 22 2.02 -0.63 -11.82
N ALA A 23 2.38 -1.28 -10.72
CA ALA A 23 1.47 -2.12 -9.94
C ALA A 23 0.30 -1.31 -9.37
N TYR A 24 0.58 -0.16 -8.74
CA TYR A 24 -0.43 0.76 -8.23
C TYR A 24 -1.42 1.17 -9.32
N ARG A 25 -0.95 1.64 -10.48
CA ARG A 25 -1.82 2.03 -11.60
C ARG A 25 -2.70 0.87 -12.08
N ARG A 26 -2.12 -0.33 -12.23
CA ARG A 26 -2.85 -1.51 -12.66
C ARG A 26 -3.95 -1.88 -11.67
N LEU A 27 -3.63 -1.91 -10.37
CA LEU A 27 -4.57 -2.29 -9.32
C LEU A 27 -5.64 -1.21 -9.09
N ALA A 28 -5.30 0.07 -9.17
CA ALA A 28 -6.24 1.18 -9.11
C ALA A 28 -7.30 1.11 -10.21
N MET A 29 -6.93 0.70 -11.43
CA MET A 29 -7.88 0.47 -12.52
C MET A 29 -8.75 -0.77 -12.31
N ILE A 30 -8.18 -1.83 -11.71
CA ILE A 30 -8.91 -3.08 -11.42
C ILE A 30 -9.93 -2.86 -10.31
N TRP A 31 -9.56 -2.18 -9.23
CA TRP A 31 -10.39 -1.92 -8.06
C TRP A 31 -11.12 -0.57 -8.12
N HIS A 32 -11.27 0.01 -9.32
CA HIS A 32 -11.99 1.26 -9.45
C HIS A 32 -13.49 1.06 -9.11
N PRO A 33 -14.10 1.90 -8.25
CA PRO A 33 -15.48 1.72 -7.78
C PRO A 33 -16.53 1.89 -8.89
N ASP A 34 -16.14 2.49 -10.02
CA ASP A 34 -16.98 2.60 -11.22
C ASP A 34 -17.09 1.28 -12.00
N LYS A 35 -16.02 0.47 -12.00
CA LYS A 35 -15.94 -0.78 -12.77
C LYS A 35 -16.33 -2.03 -11.97
N ASN A 36 -16.49 -1.91 -10.65
CA ASN A 36 -16.82 -3.03 -9.77
C ASN A 36 -18.22 -2.86 -9.18
N ALA A 37 -19.03 -3.91 -9.28
CA ALA A 37 -20.35 -3.96 -8.66
C ALA A 37 -20.27 -3.86 -7.12
N ASN A 38 -19.17 -4.34 -6.53
CA ASN A 38 -18.97 -4.32 -5.08
C ASN A 38 -18.08 -3.15 -4.66
N LYS A 39 -18.69 -1.97 -4.51
CA LYS A 39 -17.98 -0.72 -4.18
C LYS A 39 -17.27 -0.76 -2.82
N GLN A 40 -17.82 -1.47 -1.83
CA GLN A 40 -17.21 -1.58 -0.50
C GLN A 40 -15.90 -2.37 -0.54
N GLU A 41 -15.89 -3.51 -1.24
CA GLU A 41 -14.67 -4.31 -1.39
C GLU A 41 -13.62 -3.57 -2.22
N ALA A 42 -14.07 -2.91 -3.30
CA ALA A 42 -13.23 -2.06 -4.13
C ALA A 42 -12.58 -0.92 -3.33
N ASP A 43 -13.34 -0.20 -2.52
CA ASP A 43 -12.81 0.87 -1.65
C ASP A 43 -11.79 0.34 -0.64
N ALA A 44 -12.11 -0.78 0.04
CA ALA A 44 -11.21 -1.39 1.00
C ALA A 44 -9.88 -1.81 0.36
N LYS A 45 -9.94 -2.47 -0.80
CA LYS A 45 -8.75 -2.86 -1.56
C LYS A 45 -7.98 -1.64 -2.06
N PHE A 46 -8.68 -0.63 -2.58
CA PHE A 46 -8.06 0.59 -3.08
C PHE A 46 -7.30 1.35 -2.00
N LYS A 47 -7.86 1.44 -0.78
CA LYS A 47 -7.16 1.99 0.39
C LYS A 47 -5.91 1.20 0.73
N GLN A 48 -6.01 -0.13 0.80
CA GLN A 48 -4.84 -0.99 1.06
C GLN A 48 -3.74 -0.79 0.01
N ILE A 49 -4.11 -0.71 -1.26
CA ILE A 49 -3.19 -0.49 -2.38
C ILE A 49 -2.51 0.88 -2.29
N SER A 50 -3.28 1.91 -1.95
CA SER A 50 -2.76 3.28 -1.80
C SER A 50 -1.80 3.39 -0.63
N GLU A 51 -2.15 2.81 0.52
CA GLU A 51 -1.28 2.77 1.70
C GLU A 51 0.01 1.99 1.42
N ALA A 52 -0.10 0.82 0.79
CA ALA A 52 1.05 0.02 0.38
C ALA A 52 2.01 0.80 -0.52
N TYR A 53 1.47 1.54 -1.49
CA TYR A 53 2.27 2.35 -2.41
C TYR A 53 2.91 3.54 -1.69
N ASP A 54 2.19 4.26 -0.84
CA ASP A 54 2.71 5.40 -0.08
C ASP A 54 3.88 4.99 0.83
N VAL A 55 3.79 3.83 1.48
CA VAL A 55 4.84 3.29 2.34
C VAL A 55 6.04 2.81 1.52
N LEU A 56 5.82 2.02 0.46
CA LEU A 56 6.91 1.39 -0.28
C LEU A 56 7.59 2.33 -1.29
N SER A 57 6.88 3.37 -1.76
CA SER A 57 7.43 4.39 -2.65
C SER A 57 8.28 5.42 -1.91
N ASP A 58 8.14 5.55 -0.60
CA ASP A 58 8.97 6.43 0.21
C ASP A 58 10.09 5.61 0.89
N PRO A 59 11.37 5.88 0.59
CA PRO A 59 12.46 5.08 1.13
C PRO A 59 12.56 5.15 2.66
N GLN A 60 12.13 6.27 3.29
CA GLN A 60 12.14 6.38 4.76
C GLN A 60 11.03 5.53 5.38
N LYS A 61 9.79 5.63 4.87
CA LYS A 61 8.66 4.79 5.32
C LYS A 61 8.93 3.32 5.05
N ARG A 62 9.51 2.99 3.90
CA ARG A 62 9.90 1.62 3.54
C ARG A 62 10.93 1.07 4.52
N GLN A 63 11.94 1.85 4.90
CA GLN A 63 12.88 1.43 5.96
C GLN A 63 12.17 1.19 7.29
N ILE A 64 11.28 2.08 7.72
CA ILE A 64 10.52 1.92 8.97
C ILE A 64 9.68 0.65 8.91
N TYR A 65 9.02 0.40 7.78
CA TYR A 65 8.23 -0.80 7.54
C TYR A 65 9.07 -2.09 7.57
N ASP A 66 10.21 -2.11 6.89
CA ASP A 66 11.10 -3.27 6.88
C ASP A 66 11.73 -3.52 8.27
N LEU A 67 11.93 -2.47 9.09
CA LEU A 67 12.52 -2.60 10.43
C LEU A 67 11.51 -2.94 11.53
N TYR A 68 10.30 -2.37 11.48
CA TYR A 68 9.29 -2.42 12.55
C TYR A 68 7.94 -3.03 12.10
N GLY A 69 7.78 -3.38 10.82
CA GLY A 69 6.51 -3.87 10.28
C GLY A 69 5.42 -2.79 10.23
N GLU A 70 4.15 -3.24 10.13
CA GLU A 70 3.00 -2.32 10.12
C GLU A 70 2.87 -1.51 11.43
N GLU A 71 3.34 -2.08 12.55
CA GLU A 71 3.19 -1.49 13.88
C GLU A 71 4.00 -0.19 14.01
N GLY A 72 5.20 -0.16 13.41
CA GLY A 72 6.01 1.05 13.32
C GLY A 72 5.35 2.17 12.50
N LEU A 73 4.64 1.82 11.43
CA LEU A 73 3.94 2.80 10.60
C LEU A 73 2.67 3.34 11.26
N LYS A 74 1.91 2.49 11.96
CA LYS A 74 0.74 2.95 12.74
C LYS A 74 1.16 4.00 13.77
N SER A 75 2.32 3.82 14.40
CA SER A 75 2.86 4.79 15.37
C SER A 75 3.29 6.12 14.73
N VAL A 76 3.66 6.14 13.44
CA VAL A 76 4.05 7.36 12.71
C VAL A 76 2.81 8.10 12.19
N SER A 77 1.78 7.39 11.73
CA SER A 77 0.52 8.00 11.27
C SER A 77 -0.28 8.64 12.41
N VAL A 78 -0.23 8.10 13.63
CA VAL A 78 -0.87 8.74 14.79
C VAL A 78 -0.13 10.00 15.26
N MET A 79 1.16 10.14 14.94
CA MET A 79 1.95 11.31 15.34
C MET A 79 1.62 12.57 14.51
N HIS A 80 0.95 12.43 13.36
CA HIS A 80 0.52 13.55 12.49
C HIS A 80 -0.90 14.07 12.79
N ILE A 81 -1.60 13.56 13.81
CA ILE A 81 -2.99 13.91 14.13
C ILE A 81 -3.14 14.61 15.50
N ILE A 82 -2.04 15.04 16.12
CA ILE A 82 -2.05 15.78 17.41
C ILE A 82 -1.61 17.23 17.26
#